data_AF-A0A2N1PET9-F1
#
_entry.id   AF-A0A2N1PET9-F1
#
_cell.length_a   1.000
_cell.length_b   1.000
_cell.length_c   1.000
_cell.angle_alpha   90.00
_cell.angle_beta   90.00
_cell.angle_gamma   90.00
#
_symmetry.space_group_name_H-M   'P 1'
#
loop_
_entity.id
_entity.type
_entity.pdbx_description
1 polymer ?
#
loop_
_entity_poly.entity_id
_entity_poly.type
_entity_poly.pdbx_seq_one_letter_code
_entity_poly.pdbx_strand_id
1 'polypeptide(L)'
;GYAASNVLSKHYFEDVTEFAIADGYQVKMIYLSYDGYGNYKVLFRTSTFTGTIVMDAAFWGDYEYVAFNISSIPSSDLSGVLDTLPGQFSFTRTAMTFTSGYWNSGATEITTGDTTFIKQYAASNPIPRTFIPAGTIITIEAGYKVKVIFLSYSSETGYKVEFRTGDNTGELLLTDAMYKEYQYIAFNISQTTANIDESGNLDTMEAKMVFSMFDEAIVDHVDAALSFTTGYYEDNKTAITTGDTAFIKGFAASNVLSKDYFAGKASVEVAAGYQVRVVFLAYDHNTYTVVYRTANLTGTIIMDAAFWANYEYVAFTISSVPSSDLSGVLETLPALLTFVDEV
;
A
#
# COMPACT_ATOMS: atom_id res chain seq x y z
N GLY A 1 -16.17 9.58 32.77
CA GLY A 1 -14.75 9.16 32.79
C GLY A 1 -14.02 9.82 31.65
N TYR A 2 -12.68 9.77 31.64
CA TYR A 2 -11.88 10.22 30.49
C TYR A 2 -11.14 9.03 29.89
N ALA A 3 -11.14 8.94 28.56
CA ALA A 3 -10.20 8.12 27.81
C ALA A 3 -9.09 9.03 27.27
N ALA A 4 -7.85 8.54 27.25
CA ALA A 4 -6.72 9.26 26.67
C ALA A 4 -6.33 8.63 25.34
N SER A 5 -6.06 9.46 24.33
CA SER A 5 -5.48 9.00 23.07
C SER A 5 -3.97 8.76 23.20
N ASN A 6 -3.39 8.16 22.15
CA ASN A 6 -1.96 8.25 21.90
C ASN A 6 -1.52 9.71 21.68
N VAL A 7 -0.21 9.95 21.80
CA VAL A 7 0.40 11.23 21.41
C VAL A 7 0.58 11.23 19.90
N LEU A 8 0.14 12.31 19.26
CA LEU A 8 0.20 12.53 17.83
C LEU A 8 1.04 13.78 17.55
N SER A 9 1.87 13.73 16.51
CA SER A 9 2.64 14.90 16.08
C SER A 9 1.77 15.83 15.24
N LYS A 10 2.16 17.10 15.16
CA LYS A 10 1.57 18.08 14.23
C LYS A 10 1.61 17.61 12.79
N HIS A 11 2.68 16.92 12.41
CA HIS A 11 2.86 16.32 11.09
C HIS A 11 1.82 15.25 10.75
N TYR A 12 1.27 14.55 11.74
CA TYR A 12 0.12 13.63 11.52
C TYR A 12 -1.11 14.36 10.95
N PHE A 13 -1.23 15.66 11.22
CA PHE A 13 -2.34 16.52 10.84
C PHE A 13 -1.97 17.55 9.77
N GLU A 14 -0.85 17.41 9.06
CA GLU A 14 -0.36 18.42 8.12
C GLU A 14 -1.39 18.77 7.03
N ASP A 15 -2.24 17.81 6.66
CA ASP A 15 -3.32 17.99 5.69
C ASP A 15 -4.72 18.01 6.32
N VAL A 16 -4.83 18.21 7.63
CA VAL A 16 -6.12 18.33 8.33
C VAL A 16 -6.40 19.79 8.63
N THR A 17 -7.47 20.31 8.04
CA THR A 17 -7.92 21.68 8.28
C THR A 17 -8.82 21.76 9.50
N GLU A 18 -9.58 20.71 9.78
CA GLU A 18 -10.58 20.68 10.84
C GLU A 18 -10.72 19.26 11.40
N PHE A 19 -11.17 19.15 12.64
CA PHE A 19 -11.78 17.92 13.12
C PHE A 19 -13.08 18.20 13.85
N ALA A 20 -14.07 17.33 13.65
CA ALA A 20 -15.34 17.39 14.34
C ALA A 20 -15.46 16.27 15.35
N ILE A 21 -16.05 16.61 16.49
CA ILE A 21 -16.34 15.71 17.59
C ILE A 21 -17.81 15.34 17.48
N ALA A 22 -18.12 14.05 17.47
CA ALA A 22 -19.48 13.54 17.41
C ALA A 22 -20.33 14.06 18.59
N ASP A 23 -21.63 14.24 18.33
CA ASP A 23 -22.59 14.65 19.35
C ASP A 23 -22.57 13.68 20.55
N GLY A 24 -22.68 14.23 21.76
CA GLY A 24 -22.58 13.44 22.99
C GLY A 24 -21.15 13.20 23.46
N TYR A 25 -20.14 13.78 22.80
CA TYR A 25 -18.75 13.75 23.26
C TYR A 25 -18.15 15.15 23.39
N GLN A 26 -17.13 15.27 24.24
CA GLN A 26 -16.27 16.44 24.38
C GLN A 26 -14.83 16.00 24.57
N VAL A 27 -13.89 16.89 24.24
CA VAL A 27 -12.46 16.59 24.30
C VAL A 27 -11.66 17.76 24.86
N LYS A 28 -10.60 17.44 25.61
CA LYS A 28 -9.54 18.39 25.97
C LYS A 28 -8.28 18.07 25.17
N MET A 29 -7.64 19.10 24.64
CA MET A 29 -6.35 18.98 23.99
C MET A 29 -5.26 19.06 25.04
N ILE A 30 -4.31 18.14 24.94
CA ILE A 30 -3.14 18.05 25.81
C ILE A 30 -1.94 18.29 24.91
N TYR A 31 -1.29 19.44 25.02
CA TYR A 31 -0.09 19.73 24.24
C TYR A 31 1.14 19.25 24.99
N LEU A 32 2.07 18.62 24.26
CA LEU A 32 3.23 17.97 24.84
C LEU A 32 4.53 18.44 24.19
N SER A 33 5.61 18.39 24.96
CA SER A 33 6.98 18.41 24.44
C SER A 33 7.52 16.97 24.37
N TYR A 34 8.43 16.73 23.43
CA TYR A 34 9.18 15.49 23.29
C TYR A 34 10.65 15.75 23.64
N ASP A 35 11.25 14.87 24.45
CA ASP A 35 12.64 15.03 24.91
C ASP A 35 13.69 14.39 23.99
N GLY A 36 13.27 13.71 22.92
CA GLY A 36 14.16 12.98 22.01
C GLY A 36 14.47 11.54 22.45
N TYR A 37 14.06 11.13 23.65
CA TYR A 37 14.40 9.84 24.27
C TYR A 37 13.16 8.98 24.59
N GLY A 38 12.05 9.22 23.91
CA GLY A 38 10.81 8.48 24.12
C GLY A 38 9.87 9.06 25.18
N ASN A 39 10.21 10.17 25.84
CA ASN A 39 9.36 10.74 26.88
C ASN A 39 8.63 12.00 26.41
N TYR A 40 7.38 12.12 26.85
CA TYR A 40 6.53 13.28 26.60
C TYR A 40 6.19 14.00 27.90
N LYS A 41 6.26 15.33 27.87
CA LYS A 41 5.88 16.18 29.01
C LYS A 41 4.73 17.10 28.61
N VAL A 42 3.64 17.05 29.38
CA VAL A 42 2.50 17.96 29.20
C VAL A 42 2.94 19.39 29.46
N LEU A 43 2.74 20.24 28.46
CA LEU A 43 2.99 21.68 28.52
C LEU A 43 1.70 22.45 28.82
N PHE A 44 0.61 22.08 28.17
CA PHE A 44 -0.65 22.80 28.26
C PHE A 44 -1.85 21.86 28.14
N ARG A 45 -2.97 22.24 28.77
CA ARG A 45 -4.25 21.56 28.67
C ARG A 45 -5.34 22.59 28.42
N THR A 46 -6.17 22.35 27.42
CA THR A 46 -7.29 23.25 27.11
C THR A 46 -8.48 22.99 28.04
N SER A 47 -9.48 23.88 27.97
CA SER A 47 -10.85 23.56 28.36
C SER A 47 -11.43 22.46 27.45
N THR A 48 -12.60 21.94 27.83
CA THR A 48 -13.36 21.01 26.98
C THR A 48 -13.91 21.72 25.75
N PHE A 49 -13.86 21.04 24.62
CA PHE A 49 -14.48 21.45 23.37
C PHE A 49 -15.51 20.43 22.88
N THR A 50 -16.44 20.89 22.06
CA THR A 50 -17.46 20.11 21.36
C THR A 50 -17.58 20.64 19.92
N GLY A 51 -18.14 19.84 19.00
CA GLY A 51 -18.35 20.27 17.61
C GLY A 51 -17.06 20.30 16.79
N THR A 52 -16.97 21.25 15.86
CA THR A 52 -15.84 21.37 14.92
C THR A 52 -14.75 22.31 15.43
N ILE A 53 -13.50 21.87 15.30
CA ILE A 53 -12.30 22.61 15.69
C ILE A 53 -11.43 22.77 14.45
N VAL A 54 -11.09 24.01 14.13
CA VAL A 54 -10.16 24.34 13.04
C VAL A 54 -8.73 24.14 13.53
N MET A 55 -7.90 23.43 12.75
CA MET A 55 -6.52 23.08 13.07
C MET A 55 -5.52 24.05 12.43
N ASP A 56 -5.71 25.35 12.65
CA ASP A 56 -4.86 26.40 12.10
C ASP A 56 -3.60 26.68 12.97
N ALA A 57 -2.87 27.73 12.61
CA ALA A 57 -1.71 28.18 13.39
C ALA A 57 -2.07 28.59 14.83
N ALA A 58 -3.30 29.05 15.09
CA ALA A 58 -3.75 29.40 16.44
C ALA A 58 -4.06 28.14 17.27
N PHE A 59 -4.59 27.09 16.64
CA PHE A 59 -4.74 25.78 17.28
C PHE A 59 -3.39 25.20 17.71
N TRP A 60 -2.39 25.23 16.83
CA TRP A 60 -1.09 24.63 17.12
C TRP A 60 -0.20 25.50 18.02
N GLY A 61 -0.23 26.82 17.84
CA GLY A 61 0.78 27.71 18.44
C GLY A 61 2.19 27.20 18.14
N ASP A 62 3.03 27.14 19.18
CA ASP A 62 4.40 26.62 19.11
C ASP A 62 4.52 25.12 19.47
N TYR A 63 3.40 24.39 19.55
CA TYR A 63 3.38 23.00 19.98
C TYR A 63 3.49 22.04 18.78
N GLU A 64 4.30 20.99 18.94
CA GLU A 64 4.54 19.97 17.92
C GLU A 64 3.83 18.64 18.20
N TYR A 65 3.29 18.44 19.39
CA TYR A 65 2.61 17.21 19.79
C TYR A 65 1.33 17.49 20.56
N VAL A 66 0.30 16.68 20.29
CA VAL A 66 -1.00 16.75 20.93
C VAL A 66 -1.49 15.35 21.31
N ALA A 67 -2.23 15.27 22.41
CA ALA A 67 -3.05 14.12 22.77
C ALA A 67 -4.45 14.60 23.20
N PHE A 68 -5.41 13.69 23.21
CA PHE A 68 -6.81 13.97 23.46
C PHE A 68 -7.28 13.29 24.74
N ASN A 69 -7.92 14.04 25.63
CA ASN A 69 -8.72 13.48 26.72
C ASN A 69 -10.19 13.57 26.34
N ILE A 70 -10.81 12.42 26.07
CA ILE A 70 -12.16 12.27 25.54
C ILE A 70 -13.13 11.93 26.67
N SER A 71 -14.30 12.54 26.70
CA SER A 71 -15.38 12.20 27.65
C SER A 71 -16.76 12.32 26.99
N SER A 72 -17.73 11.58 27.49
CA SER A 72 -19.13 11.66 27.04
C SER A 72 -19.91 12.79 27.72
N ILE A 73 -21.05 13.16 27.13
CA ILE A 73 -22.01 14.15 27.60
C ILE A 73 -23.41 13.50 27.62
N PRO A 74 -24.03 13.29 28.81
CA PRO A 74 -23.46 13.48 30.14
C PRO A 74 -22.32 12.48 30.42
N SER A 75 -21.44 12.80 31.38
CA SER A 75 -20.29 11.95 31.70
C SER A 75 -20.73 10.55 32.12
N SER A 76 -20.30 9.55 31.36
CA SER A 76 -20.44 8.12 31.63
C SER A 76 -19.08 7.44 31.77
N ASP A 77 -19.10 6.17 32.16
CA ASP A 77 -17.93 5.31 31.97
C ASP A 77 -17.73 5.05 30.46
N LEU A 78 -16.47 5.05 30.02
CA LEU A 78 -16.05 4.80 28.64
C LEU A 78 -15.31 3.47 28.48
N SER A 79 -15.08 2.73 29.57
CA SER A 79 -14.29 1.50 29.57
C SER A 79 -14.76 0.45 28.55
N GLY A 80 -16.08 0.33 28.35
CA GLY A 80 -16.68 -0.60 27.39
C GLY A 80 -16.74 -0.14 25.94
N VAL A 81 -16.27 1.08 25.63
CA VAL A 81 -16.36 1.68 24.29
C VAL A 81 -15.04 2.30 23.80
N LEU A 82 -13.91 1.98 24.44
CA LEU A 82 -12.61 2.57 24.08
C LEU A 82 -12.26 2.37 22.61
N ASP A 83 -12.54 1.19 22.05
CA ASP A 83 -12.20 0.83 20.67
C ASP A 83 -13.02 1.59 19.62
N THR A 84 -14.17 2.16 20.00
CA THR A 84 -15.03 2.92 19.08
C THR A 84 -14.84 4.43 19.18
N LEU A 85 -14.05 4.90 20.14
CA LEU A 85 -13.77 6.33 20.33
C LEU A 85 -13.09 7.00 19.13
N PRO A 86 -12.15 6.36 18.39
CA PRO A 86 -11.59 6.97 17.18
C PRO A 86 -12.66 7.35 16.16
N GLY A 87 -13.73 6.56 16.04
CA GLY A 87 -14.86 6.84 15.15
C GLY A 87 -15.76 8.00 15.60
N GLN A 88 -15.52 8.58 16.78
CA GLN A 88 -16.22 9.79 17.25
C GLN A 88 -15.53 11.07 16.78
N PHE A 89 -14.45 10.96 16.02
CA PHE A 89 -13.76 12.06 15.38
C PHE A 89 -13.91 11.92 13.87
N SER A 90 -14.28 13.01 13.20
CA SER A 90 -14.13 13.13 11.76
C SER A 90 -13.12 14.24 11.45
N PHE A 91 -12.38 14.08 10.37
CA PHE A 91 -11.33 15.02 9.97
C PHE A 91 -11.70 15.61 8.61
N THR A 92 -11.71 16.93 8.50
CA THR A 92 -11.74 17.63 7.22
C THR A 92 -10.30 17.80 6.75
N ARG A 93 -10.03 17.35 5.53
CA ARG A 93 -8.71 17.43 4.93
C ARG A 93 -8.58 18.61 3.97
N THR A 94 -7.35 19.04 3.73
CA THR A 94 -7.01 19.79 2.52
C THR A 94 -7.39 18.92 1.31
N ALA A 95 -8.09 19.50 0.34
CA ALA A 95 -8.49 18.81 -0.87
C ALA A 95 -7.28 18.24 -1.61
N MET A 96 -7.46 17.13 -2.31
CA MET A 96 -6.39 16.62 -3.18
C MET A 96 -6.20 17.61 -4.33
N THR A 97 -5.03 18.23 -4.37
CA THR A 97 -4.66 19.20 -5.41
C THR A 97 -3.69 18.58 -6.38
N PHE A 98 -3.73 19.04 -7.63
CA PHE A 98 -2.90 18.51 -8.70
C PHE A 98 -2.03 19.61 -9.31
N THR A 99 -0.79 19.25 -9.61
CA THR A 99 0.17 20.07 -10.35
C THR A 99 0.50 19.38 -11.66
N SER A 100 0.62 20.15 -12.76
CA SER A 100 1.08 19.60 -14.04
C SER A 100 2.53 19.10 -13.90
N GLY A 101 2.72 17.80 -14.10
CA GLY A 101 3.97 17.12 -13.84
C GLY A 101 3.77 15.72 -13.26
N TYR A 102 4.87 15.12 -12.82
CA TYR A 102 4.85 13.76 -12.26
C TYR A 102 5.87 13.60 -11.14
N TRP A 103 5.53 12.78 -10.15
CA TRP A 103 6.50 12.23 -9.21
C TRP A 103 7.39 11.22 -9.91
N ASN A 104 8.70 11.45 -9.92
CA ASN A 104 9.69 10.51 -10.46
C ASN A 104 10.31 9.64 -9.36
N SER A 105 10.92 8.52 -9.74
CA SER A 105 11.57 7.62 -8.78
C SER A 105 12.73 8.33 -8.08
N GLY A 106 12.76 8.30 -6.73
CA GLY A 106 13.77 8.98 -5.93
C GLY A 106 13.64 10.51 -5.89
N ALA A 107 12.60 11.09 -6.52
CA ALA A 107 12.39 12.53 -6.50
C ALA A 107 11.95 13.01 -5.11
N THR A 108 12.35 14.22 -4.74
CA THR A 108 11.90 14.91 -3.52
C THR A 108 10.83 15.97 -3.78
N GLU A 109 10.54 16.21 -5.06
CA GLU A 109 9.51 17.14 -5.53
C GLU A 109 8.91 16.65 -6.85
N ILE A 110 7.77 17.23 -7.24
CA ILE A 110 7.12 16.96 -8.52
C ILE A 110 8.04 17.45 -9.65
N THR A 111 8.32 16.58 -10.62
CA THR A 111 8.99 16.98 -11.85
C THR A 111 8.01 17.81 -12.70
N THR A 112 8.29 19.09 -12.84
CA THR A 112 7.48 20.06 -13.61
C THR A 112 8.22 20.54 -14.86
N GLY A 113 7.51 21.16 -15.80
CA GLY A 113 8.08 21.66 -17.04
C GLY A 113 7.09 21.73 -18.22
N ASP A 114 7.52 22.32 -19.33
CA ASP A 114 6.64 22.69 -20.45
C ASP A 114 6.66 21.69 -21.63
N THR A 115 7.29 20.52 -21.44
CA THR A 115 7.38 19.52 -22.51
C THR A 115 6.08 18.73 -22.65
N THR A 116 5.77 18.28 -23.87
CA THR A 116 4.61 17.40 -24.14
C THR A 116 4.59 16.16 -23.23
N PHE A 117 5.76 15.61 -22.91
CA PHE A 117 5.88 14.46 -22.00
C PHE A 117 5.52 14.80 -20.55
N ILE A 118 5.92 15.97 -20.05
CA ILE A 118 5.64 16.33 -18.65
C ILE A 118 4.16 16.70 -18.49
N LYS A 119 3.64 17.47 -19.43
CA LYS A 119 2.26 17.97 -19.41
C LYS A 119 1.19 16.90 -19.48
N GLN A 120 1.52 15.69 -19.92
CA GLN A 120 0.56 14.59 -19.95
C GLN A 120 0.23 14.00 -18.57
N TYR A 121 0.89 14.48 -17.52
CA TYR A 121 0.70 14.01 -16.17
C TYR A 121 0.16 15.12 -15.27
N ALA A 122 -0.73 14.72 -14.37
CA ALA A 122 -1.12 15.48 -13.20
C ALA A 122 -0.61 14.73 -11.95
N ALA A 123 0.20 15.40 -11.14
CA ALA A 123 0.73 14.87 -9.89
C ALA A 123 -0.02 15.44 -8.69
N SER A 124 -0.53 14.59 -7.81
CA SER A 124 -1.16 15.05 -6.58
C SER A 124 -0.13 15.53 -5.56
N ASN A 125 -0.56 16.33 -4.59
CA ASN A 125 0.17 16.48 -3.33
C ASN A 125 0.28 15.12 -2.59
N PRO A 126 1.28 14.93 -1.71
CA PRO A 126 1.31 13.80 -0.78
C PRO A 126 0.11 13.80 0.14
N ILE A 127 -0.33 12.59 0.52
CA ILE A 127 -1.48 12.31 1.37
C ILE A 127 -1.04 11.27 2.40
N PRO A 128 -1.26 11.50 3.71
CA PRO A 128 -0.96 10.52 4.74
C PRO A 128 -1.73 9.20 4.53
N ARG A 129 -1.05 8.07 4.75
CA ARG A 129 -1.63 6.71 4.68
C ARG A 129 -2.85 6.56 5.57
N THR A 130 -2.95 7.31 6.66
CA THR A 130 -4.10 7.29 7.57
C THR A 130 -5.41 7.72 6.90
N PHE A 131 -5.35 8.49 5.80
CA PHE A 131 -6.52 8.92 5.04
C PHE A 131 -6.89 8.02 3.87
N ILE A 132 -5.95 7.19 3.41
CA ILE A 132 -6.14 6.21 2.35
C ILE A 132 -5.47 4.91 2.82
N PRO A 133 -5.97 4.25 3.88
CA PRO A 133 -5.28 3.13 4.51
C PRO A 133 -5.19 1.91 3.59
N ALA A 134 -4.44 0.89 4.03
CA ALA A 134 -4.56 -0.44 3.43
C ALA A 134 -6.01 -0.93 3.51
N GLY A 135 -6.43 -1.71 2.52
CA GLY A 135 -7.84 -2.04 2.28
C GLY A 135 -8.59 -1.01 1.44
N THR A 136 -7.99 0.14 1.09
CA THR A 136 -8.64 1.09 0.17
C THR A 136 -8.63 0.56 -1.26
N ILE A 137 -9.79 0.52 -1.89
CA ILE A 137 -9.98 0.28 -3.32
C ILE A 137 -10.02 1.64 -4.04
N ILE A 138 -9.19 1.79 -5.06
CA ILE A 138 -9.18 2.93 -5.96
C ILE A 138 -9.86 2.51 -7.27
N THR A 139 -11.05 3.04 -7.53
CA THR A 139 -11.72 2.89 -8.83
C THR A 139 -11.33 4.06 -9.73
N ILE A 140 -10.69 3.75 -10.86
CA ILE A 140 -10.12 4.71 -11.82
C ILE A 140 -11.09 4.88 -12.99
N GLU A 141 -11.40 6.13 -13.33
CA GLU A 141 -12.28 6.45 -14.47
C GLU A 141 -11.74 5.85 -15.78
N ALA A 142 -12.63 5.28 -16.59
CA ALA A 142 -12.26 4.72 -17.89
C ALA A 142 -11.60 5.79 -18.79
N GLY A 143 -10.51 5.40 -19.46
CA GLY A 143 -9.70 6.33 -20.25
C GLY A 143 -8.56 7.00 -19.47
N TYR A 144 -8.50 6.82 -18.15
CA TYR A 144 -7.39 7.24 -17.31
C TYR A 144 -6.57 6.06 -16.80
N LYS A 145 -5.34 6.38 -16.40
CA LYS A 145 -4.43 5.46 -15.71
C LYS A 145 -3.73 6.19 -14.56
N VAL A 146 -3.52 5.46 -13.48
CA VAL A 146 -2.95 6.00 -12.24
C VAL A 146 -1.73 5.21 -11.82
N LYS A 147 -0.66 5.92 -11.48
CA LYS A 147 0.44 5.38 -10.68
C LYS A 147 0.26 5.83 -9.24
N VAL A 148 0.33 4.89 -8.31
CA VAL A 148 0.42 5.19 -6.88
C VAL A 148 1.90 5.37 -6.54
N ILE A 149 2.19 6.47 -5.87
CA ILE A 149 3.52 6.91 -5.48
C ILE A 149 3.59 6.75 -3.97
N PHE A 150 4.56 6.00 -3.47
CA PHE A 150 4.76 5.82 -2.04
C PHE A 150 5.97 6.64 -1.60
N LEU A 151 5.77 7.44 -0.56
CA LEU A 151 6.74 8.41 -0.09
C LEU A 151 7.13 8.18 1.37
N SER A 152 8.40 8.45 1.66
CA SER A 152 8.90 8.72 3.00
C SER A 152 8.94 10.25 3.22
N TYR A 153 8.95 10.68 4.49
CA TYR A 153 9.16 12.07 4.86
C TYR A 153 10.29 12.15 5.88
N SER A 154 11.17 13.15 5.73
CA SER A 154 12.09 13.57 6.79
C SER A 154 12.04 15.08 6.94
N SER A 155 12.26 15.59 8.15
CA SER A 155 12.31 17.03 8.41
C SER A 155 13.49 17.73 7.71
N GLU A 156 14.52 17.00 7.31
CA GLU A 156 15.71 17.54 6.65
C GLU A 156 15.53 17.65 5.13
N THR A 157 14.88 16.66 4.51
CA THR A 157 14.79 16.53 3.03
C THR A 157 13.38 16.69 2.49
N GLY A 158 12.37 16.78 3.35
CA GLY A 158 10.96 16.72 2.98
C GLY A 158 10.56 15.33 2.49
N TYR A 159 9.60 15.29 1.58
CA TYR A 159 9.11 14.07 0.95
C TYR A 159 10.15 13.47 0.01
N LYS A 160 10.18 12.13 -0.09
CA LYS A 160 11.00 11.40 -1.05
C LYS A 160 10.24 10.20 -1.58
N VAL A 161 10.23 10.05 -2.91
CA VAL A 161 9.62 8.91 -3.58
C VAL A 161 10.48 7.66 -3.41
N GLU A 162 9.96 6.68 -2.66
CA GLU A 162 10.64 5.41 -2.43
C GLU A 162 10.17 4.34 -3.43
N PHE A 163 8.89 4.36 -3.79
CA PHE A 163 8.33 3.40 -4.74
C PHE A 163 7.22 4.02 -5.59
N ARG A 164 7.04 3.48 -6.80
CA ARG A 164 5.99 3.88 -7.73
C ARG A 164 5.45 2.63 -8.40
N THR A 165 4.13 2.51 -8.46
CA THR A 165 3.52 1.41 -9.20
C THR A 165 3.71 1.59 -10.72
N GLY A 166 3.43 0.51 -11.45
CA GLY A 166 3.09 0.60 -12.86
C GLY A 166 1.82 1.44 -13.10
N ASP A 167 1.46 1.60 -14.37
CA ASP A 167 0.16 2.19 -14.73
C ASP A 167 -0.95 1.21 -14.33
N ASN A 168 -1.94 1.70 -13.59
CA ASN A 168 -3.13 0.93 -13.22
C ASN A 168 -4.37 1.56 -13.86
N THR A 169 -5.35 0.72 -14.20
CA THR A 169 -6.64 1.09 -14.81
C THR A 169 -7.74 0.24 -14.18
N GLY A 170 -8.98 0.71 -14.15
CA GLY A 170 -10.06 -0.02 -13.50
C GLY A 170 -9.90 0.08 -11.97
N GLU A 171 -9.82 -1.04 -11.27
CA GLU A 171 -9.71 -1.06 -9.81
C GLU A 171 -8.32 -1.46 -9.34
N LEU A 172 -7.86 -0.81 -8.28
CA LEU A 172 -6.63 -1.12 -7.57
C LEU A 172 -6.90 -1.17 -6.07
N LEU A 173 -6.73 -2.33 -5.47
CA LEU A 173 -6.71 -2.48 -4.01
C LEU A 173 -5.33 -2.15 -3.47
N LEU A 174 -5.25 -1.23 -2.51
CA LEU A 174 -4.04 -0.94 -1.75
C LEU A 174 -3.93 -1.91 -0.59
N THR A 175 -2.97 -2.81 -0.65
CA THR A 175 -2.71 -3.80 0.40
C THR A 175 -1.67 -3.31 1.41
N ASP A 176 -1.59 -3.96 2.57
CA ASP A 176 -0.54 -3.69 3.56
C ASP A 176 0.86 -3.91 2.98
N ALA A 177 0.99 -4.94 2.15
CA ALA A 177 2.23 -5.29 1.47
C ALA A 177 2.70 -4.24 0.46
N MET A 178 1.79 -3.54 -0.21
CA MET A 178 2.13 -2.41 -1.08
C MET A 178 2.66 -1.23 -0.28
N TYR A 179 2.02 -0.95 0.86
CA TYR A 179 2.40 0.16 1.73
C TYR A 179 3.75 -0.04 2.42
N LYS A 180 4.12 -1.28 2.78
CA LYS A 180 5.31 -1.55 3.59
C LYS A 180 5.32 -0.63 4.82
N GLU A 181 6.38 0.16 4.98
CA GLU A 181 6.51 1.15 6.06
C GLU A 181 6.22 2.59 5.61
N TYR A 182 5.80 2.80 4.36
CA TYR A 182 5.56 4.14 3.81
C TYR A 182 4.36 4.80 4.50
N GLN A 183 4.55 6.06 4.89
CA GLN A 183 3.56 6.84 5.65
C GLN A 183 2.72 7.75 4.76
N TYR A 184 3.13 7.95 3.50
CA TYR A 184 2.50 8.88 2.57
C TYR A 184 2.34 8.24 1.20
N ILE A 185 1.26 8.61 0.51
CA ILE A 185 1.07 8.31 -0.90
C ILE A 185 0.76 9.57 -1.71
N ALA A 186 1.07 9.53 -2.99
CA ALA A 186 0.61 10.52 -3.97
C ALA A 186 0.22 9.77 -5.26
N PHE A 187 -0.30 10.51 -6.24
CA PHE A 187 -0.75 9.95 -7.49
C PHE A 187 -0.11 10.67 -8.67
N ASN A 188 0.28 9.92 -9.69
CA ASN A 188 0.41 10.46 -11.04
C ASN A 188 -0.77 9.95 -11.86
N ILE A 189 -1.54 10.87 -12.42
CA ILE A 189 -2.70 10.59 -13.27
C ILE A 189 -2.36 11.02 -14.69
N SER A 190 -2.77 10.22 -15.67
CA SER A 190 -2.69 10.55 -17.09
C SER A 190 -3.78 9.80 -17.85
N GLN A 191 -4.06 10.21 -19.08
CA GLN A 191 -4.92 9.42 -19.97
C GLN A 191 -4.20 8.16 -20.46
N THR A 192 -4.99 7.14 -20.80
CA THR A 192 -4.50 5.93 -21.48
C THR A 192 -4.01 6.24 -22.89
N THR A 193 -4.59 7.25 -23.53
CA THR A 193 -4.10 7.83 -24.78
C THR A 193 -2.84 8.66 -24.51
N ALA A 194 -1.75 8.33 -25.19
CA ALA A 194 -0.47 9.03 -24.99
C ALA A 194 -0.51 10.48 -25.50
N ASN A 195 0.31 11.34 -24.88
CA ASN A 195 0.55 12.74 -25.28
C ASN A 195 -0.67 13.68 -25.21
N ILE A 196 -1.68 13.36 -24.40
CA ILE A 196 -2.76 14.31 -24.08
C ILE A 196 -2.26 15.26 -23.00
N ASP A 197 -2.35 16.56 -23.22
CA ASP A 197 -1.95 17.59 -22.26
C ASP A 197 -3.02 17.74 -21.16
N GLU A 198 -2.64 17.50 -19.91
CA GLU A 198 -3.51 17.59 -18.73
C GLU A 198 -3.35 18.89 -17.94
N SER A 199 -2.45 19.79 -18.37
CA SER A 199 -2.17 21.04 -17.63
C SER A 199 -3.39 21.95 -17.49
N GLY A 200 -4.38 21.83 -18.39
CA GLY A 200 -5.65 22.56 -18.33
C GLY A 200 -6.77 21.86 -17.55
N ASN A 201 -6.57 20.62 -17.08
CA ASN A 201 -7.63 19.78 -16.50
C ASN A 201 -7.39 19.43 -15.01
N LEU A 202 -6.41 20.05 -14.36
CA LEU A 202 -5.94 19.68 -13.02
C LEU A 202 -7.05 19.65 -11.96
N ASP A 203 -7.99 20.60 -12.01
CA ASP A 203 -9.11 20.71 -11.05
C ASP A 203 -10.12 19.55 -11.14
N THR A 204 -10.05 18.73 -12.19
CA THR A 204 -10.94 17.58 -12.40
C THR A 204 -10.27 16.24 -12.08
N MET A 205 -8.98 16.26 -11.75
CA MET A 205 -8.16 15.04 -11.62
C MET A 205 -8.52 14.21 -10.40
N GLU A 206 -8.91 14.85 -9.30
CA GLU A 206 -9.37 14.14 -8.09
C GLU A 206 -10.57 13.24 -8.40
N ALA A 207 -11.54 13.75 -9.18
CA ALA A 207 -12.74 13.02 -9.56
C ALA A 207 -12.48 11.82 -10.50
N LYS A 208 -11.25 11.67 -11.02
CA LYS A 208 -10.84 10.50 -11.83
C LYS A 208 -10.56 9.26 -10.98
N MET A 209 -10.56 9.42 -9.65
CA MET A 209 -10.41 8.35 -8.69
C MET A 209 -11.57 8.41 -7.70
N VAL A 210 -12.18 7.25 -7.46
CA VAL A 210 -13.12 7.06 -6.36
C VAL A 210 -12.49 6.10 -5.37
N PHE A 211 -12.54 6.46 -4.08
CA PHE A 211 -11.99 5.66 -3.00
C PHE A 211 -13.12 4.99 -2.23
N SER A 212 -13.02 3.67 -2.05
CA SER A 212 -13.89 2.89 -1.17
C SER A 212 -13.04 1.98 -0.29
N MET A 213 -13.60 1.50 0.82
CA MET A 213 -12.94 0.48 1.63
C MET A 213 -13.38 -0.90 1.18
N PHE A 214 -12.46 -1.85 1.19
CA PHE A 214 -12.75 -3.27 1.10
C PHE A 214 -13.70 -3.67 2.24
N ASP A 215 -14.85 -4.23 1.87
CA ASP A 215 -15.94 -4.58 2.79
C ASP A 215 -16.40 -6.04 2.65
N GLU A 216 -15.71 -6.84 1.83
CA GLU A 216 -16.00 -8.26 1.70
C GLU A 216 -15.50 -9.06 2.91
N ALA A 217 -16.09 -10.24 3.11
CA ALA A 217 -15.59 -11.15 4.13
C ALA A 217 -14.19 -11.65 3.75
N ILE A 218 -13.28 -11.64 4.72
CA ILE A 218 -11.97 -12.27 4.54
C ILE A 218 -12.16 -13.77 4.34
N VAL A 219 -11.59 -14.28 3.25
CA VAL A 219 -11.58 -15.68 2.87
C VAL A 219 -10.19 -16.21 3.19
N ASP A 220 -10.11 -17.29 3.95
CA ASP A 220 -8.81 -17.93 4.21
C ASP A 220 -8.23 -18.51 2.90
N HIS A 221 -6.90 -18.48 2.79
CA HIS A 221 -6.22 -19.15 1.70
C HIS A 221 -6.55 -20.65 1.70
N VAL A 222 -6.78 -21.20 0.51
CA VAL A 222 -6.95 -22.64 0.30
C VAL A 222 -5.93 -23.11 -0.72
N ASP A 223 -5.07 -24.04 -0.30
CA ASP A 223 -4.13 -24.68 -1.20
C ASP A 223 -4.84 -25.56 -2.23
N ALA A 224 -4.39 -25.44 -3.47
CA ALA A 224 -4.78 -26.30 -4.58
C ALA A 224 -3.55 -27.07 -5.08
N ALA A 225 -3.79 -28.13 -5.87
CA ALA A 225 -2.70 -28.81 -6.57
C ALA A 225 -1.92 -27.81 -7.44
N LEU A 226 -0.59 -27.94 -7.45
CA LEU A 226 0.29 -27.09 -8.24
C LEU A 226 -0.15 -27.11 -9.72
N SER A 227 -0.43 -25.93 -10.24
CA SER A 227 -0.90 -25.66 -11.60
C SER A 227 -0.21 -24.42 -12.14
N PHE A 228 -0.18 -24.25 -13.46
CA PHE A 228 0.50 -23.14 -14.11
C PHE A 228 -0.40 -22.45 -15.13
N THR A 229 -0.23 -21.14 -15.26
CA THR A 229 -0.80 -20.32 -16.33
C THR A 229 0.30 -19.56 -17.07
N THR A 230 0.06 -19.20 -18.33
CA THR A 230 1.02 -18.40 -19.10
C THR A 230 1.21 -17.03 -18.47
N GLY A 231 2.45 -16.65 -18.19
CA GLY A 231 2.78 -15.35 -17.59
C GLY A 231 3.84 -15.44 -16.51
N TYR A 232 4.02 -14.34 -15.79
CA TYR A 232 4.98 -14.24 -14.70
C TYR A 232 4.49 -13.28 -13.62
N TYR A 233 4.99 -13.47 -12.41
CA TYR A 233 4.78 -12.53 -11.32
C TYR A 233 5.76 -11.36 -11.42
N GLU A 234 5.26 -10.14 -11.30
CA GLU A 234 6.06 -8.90 -11.22
C GLU A 234 6.14 -8.37 -9.79
N ASP A 235 7.21 -7.65 -9.46
CA ASP A 235 7.38 -7.09 -8.11
C ASP A 235 6.24 -6.11 -7.77
N ASN A 236 5.70 -6.24 -6.56
CA ASN A 236 4.63 -5.39 -6.03
C ASN A 236 3.36 -5.38 -6.92
N LYS A 237 3.11 -6.46 -7.67
CA LYS A 237 1.84 -6.68 -8.37
C LYS A 237 0.93 -7.60 -7.56
N THR A 238 -0.37 -7.41 -7.75
CA THR A 238 -1.43 -8.22 -7.14
C THR A 238 -1.99 -9.30 -8.06
N ALA A 239 -1.48 -9.37 -9.29
CA ALA A 239 -1.92 -10.31 -10.31
C ALA A 239 -0.73 -10.76 -11.18
N ILE A 240 -0.91 -11.90 -11.85
CA ILE A 240 0.04 -12.42 -12.82
C ILE A 240 0.03 -11.51 -14.06
N THR A 241 1.21 -11.14 -14.54
CA THR A 241 1.37 -10.43 -15.81
C THR A 241 1.18 -11.43 -16.94
N THR A 242 0.05 -11.32 -17.64
CA THR A 242 -0.37 -12.19 -18.74
C THR A 242 -0.34 -11.45 -20.09
N GLY A 243 -0.42 -12.18 -21.19
CA GLY A 243 -0.42 -11.63 -22.55
C GLY A 243 0.07 -12.62 -23.60
N ASP A 244 0.07 -12.20 -24.87
CA ASP A 244 0.29 -13.09 -26.02
C ASP A 244 1.68 -12.92 -26.69
N THR A 245 2.55 -12.10 -26.10
CA THR A 245 3.89 -11.83 -26.67
C THR A 245 4.81 -13.05 -26.51
N ALA A 246 5.78 -13.19 -27.41
CA ALA A 246 6.79 -14.25 -27.34
C ALA A 246 7.57 -14.22 -26.02
N PHE A 247 7.81 -13.03 -25.45
CA PHE A 247 8.45 -12.89 -24.15
C PHE A 247 7.58 -13.48 -23.03
N ILE A 248 6.30 -13.09 -22.96
CA ILE A 248 5.39 -13.55 -21.90
C ILE A 248 5.18 -15.06 -21.98
N LYS A 249 5.02 -15.59 -23.20
CA LYS A 249 4.90 -17.03 -23.46
C LYS A 249 6.13 -17.84 -23.06
N GLY A 250 7.28 -17.20 -22.87
CA GLY A 250 8.49 -17.82 -22.35
C GLY A 250 8.42 -18.18 -20.85
N PHE A 251 7.37 -17.74 -20.15
CA PHE A 251 7.19 -17.94 -18.72
C PHE A 251 5.84 -18.59 -18.41
N ALA A 252 5.81 -19.36 -17.33
CA ALA A 252 4.58 -19.79 -16.70
C ALA A 252 4.61 -19.49 -15.20
N ALA A 253 3.51 -18.95 -14.69
CA ALA A 253 3.32 -18.62 -13.28
C ALA A 253 2.43 -19.67 -12.63
N SER A 254 2.82 -20.18 -11.46
CA SER A 254 2.01 -21.14 -10.72
C SER A 254 0.83 -20.48 -10.01
N ASN A 255 -0.10 -21.28 -9.50
CA ASN A 255 -0.95 -20.80 -8.39
C ASN A 255 -0.11 -20.51 -7.13
N VAL A 256 -0.70 -19.74 -6.21
CA VAL A 256 -0.10 -19.49 -4.89
C VAL A 256 -0.33 -20.70 -3.99
N LEU A 257 0.69 -21.03 -3.20
CA LEU A 257 0.70 -22.11 -2.22
C LEU A 257 1.14 -21.55 -0.87
N SER A 258 0.53 -22.02 0.20
CA SER A 258 0.94 -21.69 1.56
C SER A 258 2.21 -22.44 1.96
N LYS A 259 2.85 -21.98 3.01
CA LYS A 259 3.94 -22.70 3.69
C LYS A 259 3.50 -24.07 4.19
N ASP A 260 2.25 -24.20 4.65
CA ASP A 260 1.69 -25.45 5.14
C ASP A 260 1.55 -26.52 4.04
N TYR A 261 1.36 -26.11 2.78
CA TYR A 261 1.41 -27.03 1.63
C TYR A 261 2.72 -27.82 1.57
N PHE A 262 3.81 -27.20 2.01
CA PHE A 262 5.16 -27.79 2.02
C PHE A 262 5.53 -28.40 3.37
N ALA A 263 4.58 -28.59 4.29
CA ALA A 263 4.86 -29.24 5.56
C ALA A 263 5.49 -30.63 5.34
N GLY A 264 6.66 -30.84 5.96
CA GLY A 264 7.46 -32.07 5.81
C GLY A 264 8.26 -32.16 4.50
N LYS A 265 8.40 -31.07 3.73
CA LYS A 265 9.24 -31.00 2.54
C LYS A 265 10.53 -30.23 2.84
N ALA A 266 11.69 -30.82 2.55
CA ALA A 266 13.00 -30.22 2.76
C ALA A 266 13.47 -29.33 1.61
N SER A 267 13.11 -29.70 0.37
CA SER A 267 13.60 -29.00 -0.83
C SER A 267 12.72 -29.18 -2.05
N VAL A 268 12.92 -28.31 -3.04
CA VAL A 268 12.37 -28.44 -4.39
C VAL A 268 13.49 -28.73 -5.38
N GLU A 269 13.38 -29.78 -6.17
CA GLU A 269 14.28 -30.05 -7.29
C GLU A 269 13.66 -29.55 -8.59
N VAL A 270 14.41 -28.70 -9.31
CA VAL A 270 14.03 -28.19 -10.63
C VAL A 270 14.63 -29.08 -11.71
N ALA A 271 13.78 -29.58 -12.62
CA ALA A 271 14.20 -30.42 -13.73
C ALA A 271 15.26 -29.73 -14.62
N ALA A 272 16.20 -30.53 -15.15
CA ALA A 272 17.24 -30.03 -16.04
C ALA A 272 16.65 -29.36 -17.30
N GLY A 273 17.29 -28.28 -17.76
CA GLY A 273 16.79 -27.46 -18.88
C GLY A 273 15.74 -26.42 -18.48
N TYR A 274 15.43 -26.29 -17.19
CA TYR A 274 14.51 -25.28 -16.66
C TYR A 274 15.16 -24.49 -15.53
N GLN A 275 14.59 -23.31 -15.29
CA GLN A 275 14.92 -22.44 -14.17
C GLN A 275 13.63 -21.88 -13.58
N VAL A 276 13.65 -21.58 -12.28
CA VAL A 276 12.50 -21.06 -11.55
C VAL A 276 12.88 -19.82 -10.76
N ARG A 277 11.97 -18.85 -10.69
CA ARG A 277 11.96 -17.84 -9.64
C ARG A 277 10.94 -18.25 -8.60
N VAL A 278 11.38 -18.35 -7.36
CA VAL A 278 10.48 -18.37 -6.21
C VAL A 278 9.99 -16.95 -5.96
N VAL A 279 8.67 -16.82 -5.87
CA VAL A 279 7.93 -15.58 -5.67
C VAL A 279 7.30 -15.66 -4.29
N PHE A 280 7.64 -14.75 -3.40
CA PHE A 280 7.04 -14.66 -2.07
C PHE A 280 5.92 -13.64 -2.08
N LEU A 281 4.79 -14.01 -1.47
CA LEU A 281 3.58 -13.21 -1.48
C LEU A 281 3.09 -12.96 -0.05
N ALA A 282 2.51 -11.79 0.16
CA ALA A 282 1.65 -11.50 1.30
C ALA A 282 0.19 -11.71 0.89
N TYR A 283 -0.68 -12.00 1.86
CA TYR A 283 -2.11 -12.16 1.63
C TYR A 283 -2.90 -11.32 2.63
N ASP A 284 -3.67 -10.37 2.12
CA ASP A 284 -4.56 -9.51 2.88
C ASP A 284 -5.71 -9.04 1.98
N HIS A 285 -6.89 -8.77 2.55
CA HIS A 285 -8.06 -8.29 1.80
C HIS A 285 -8.38 -9.16 0.57
N ASN A 286 -8.34 -10.48 0.74
CA ASN A 286 -8.54 -11.50 -0.29
C ASN A 286 -7.58 -11.41 -1.49
N THR A 287 -6.46 -10.70 -1.37
CA THR A 287 -5.55 -10.39 -2.47
C THR A 287 -4.12 -10.79 -2.13
N TYR A 288 -3.44 -11.46 -3.06
CA TYR A 288 -2.01 -11.71 -2.94
C TYR A 288 -1.21 -10.53 -3.49
N THR A 289 -0.15 -10.13 -2.78
CA THR A 289 0.78 -9.10 -3.25
C THR A 289 2.19 -9.67 -3.29
N VAL A 290 2.86 -9.56 -4.44
CA VAL A 290 4.27 -9.97 -4.59
C VAL A 290 5.17 -9.05 -3.76
N VAL A 291 5.80 -9.61 -2.72
CA VAL A 291 6.71 -8.87 -1.83
C VAL A 291 8.18 -9.07 -2.18
N TYR A 292 8.53 -10.25 -2.71
CA TYR A 292 9.90 -10.54 -3.12
C TYR A 292 9.94 -11.60 -4.22
N ARG A 293 10.92 -11.50 -5.10
CA ARG A 293 11.23 -12.50 -6.13
C ARG A 293 12.71 -12.81 -6.09
N THR A 294 13.03 -14.10 -6.12
CA THR A 294 14.42 -14.55 -6.26
C THR A 294 14.95 -14.31 -7.67
N ALA A 295 16.28 -14.40 -7.83
CA ALA A 295 16.89 -14.61 -9.13
C ALA A 295 16.47 -15.98 -9.72
N ASN A 296 16.83 -16.25 -10.98
CA ASN A 296 16.58 -17.57 -11.55
C ASN A 296 17.41 -18.63 -10.84
N LEU A 297 16.75 -19.65 -10.31
CA LEU A 297 17.33 -20.79 -9.62
C LEU A 297 17.23 -22.04 -10.50
N THR A 298 18.19 -22.96 -10.34
CA THR A 298 18.23 -24.27 -11.02
C THR A 298 18.67 -25.32 -10.02
N GLY A 299 18.40 -26.61 -10.30
CA GLY A 299 18.77 -27.70 -9.39
C GLY A 299 17.94 -27.69 -8.10
N THR A 300 18.57 -27.99 -6.97
CA THR A 300 17.91 -28.11 -5.66
C THR A 300 17.81 -26.77 -4.94
N ILE A 301 16.60 -26.42 -4.51
CA ILE A 301 16.28 -25.26 -3.68
C ILE A 301 15.92 -25.77 -2.28
N ILE A 302 16.74 -25.44 -1.29
CA ILE A 302 16.50 -25.83 0.11
C ILE A 302 15.41 -24.93 0.70
N MET A 303 14.40 -25.52 1.34
CA MET A 303 13.25 -24.83 1.94
C MET A 303 13.38 -24.73 3.48
N ASP A 304 14.55 -24.30 3.95
CA ASP A 304 14.82 -24.14 5.38
C ASP A 304 14.24 -22.83 5.95
N ALA A 305 14.54 -22.55 7.23
CA ALA A 305 14.10 -21.32 7.88
C ALA A 305 14.61 -20.03 7.18
N ALA A 306 15.77 -20.08 6.52
CA ALA A 306 16.31 -18.92 5.80
C ALA A 306 15.57 -18.69 4.47
N PHE A 307 15.16 -19.78 3.79
CA PHE A 307 14.30 -19.70 2.62
C PHE A 307 12.96 -19.05 2.95
N TRP A 308 12.30 -19.50 4.01
CA TRP A 308 10.98 -18.99 4.39
C TRP A 308 11.03 -17.60 5.03
N ALA A 309 12.07 -17.30 5.81
CA ALA A 309 12.12 -16.09 6.63
C ALA A 309 10.78 -15.87 7.37
N ASN A 310 10.08 -14.77 7.06
CA ASN A 310 8.75 -14.44 7.58
C ASN A 310 7.64 -14.54 6.53
N TYR A 311 7.89 -15.21 5.40
CA TYR A 311 6.92 -15.37 4.33
C TYR A 311 6.06 -16.63 4.56
N GLU A 312 4.76 -16.49 4.32
CA GLU A 312 3.77 -17.57 4.50
C GLU A 312 3.24 -18.13 3.17
N TYR A 313 3.46 -17.43 2.06
CA TYR A 313 2.97 -17.83 0.75
C TYR A 313 4.06 -17.75 -0.31
N VAL A 314 4.08 -18.75 -1.19
CA VAL A 314 4.98 -18.82 -2.34
C VAL A 314 4.24 -19.15 -3.62
N ALA A 315 4.78 -18.68 -4.73
CA ALA A 315 4.47 -19.12 -6.07
C ALA A 315 5.76 -19.29 -6.87
N PHE A 316 5.65 -19.86 -8.06
CA PHE A 316 6.79 -20.13 -8.95
C PHE A 316 6.57 -19.45 -10.29
N THR A 317 7.60 -18.80 -10.81
CA THR A 317 7.69 -18.45 -12.24
C THR A 317 8.72 -19.36 -12.89
N ILE A 318 8.30 -20.28 -13.76
CA ILE A 318 9.18 -21.23 -14.46
C ILE A 318 9.45 -20.75 -15.88
N SER A 319 10.67 -21.00 -16.37
CA SER A 319 11.07 -20.80 -17.77
C SER A 319 12.06 -21.89 -18.21
N SER A 320 12.16 -22.15 -19.52
CA SER A 320 13.14 -23.07 -20.10
C SER A 320 14.48 -22.38 -20.38
N VAL A 321 15.54 -23.19 -20.53
CA VAL A 321 16.90 -22.76 -20.86
C VAL A 321 17.43 -23.59 -22.03
N PRO A 322 17.56 -23.03 -23.25
CA PRO A 322 17.19 -21.67 -23.64
C PRO A 322 15.67 -21.43 -23.60
N SER A 323 15.27 -20.17 -23.49
CA SER A 323 13.85 -19.78 -23.41
C SER A 323 13.08 -20.26 -24.64
N SER A 324 11.92 -20.86 -24.40
CA SER A 324 10.97 -21.34 -25.40
C SER A 324 9.55 -21.02 -24.96
N ASP A 325 8.61 -21.04 -25.90
CA ASP A 325 7.18 -20.92 -25.60
C ASP A 325 6.72 -22.10 -24.72
N LEU A 326 6.16 -21.79 -23.55
CA LEU A 326 5.61 -22.75 -22.59
C LEU A 326 4.09 -22.85 -22.64
N SER A 327 3.41 -21.99 -23.40
CA SER A 327 1.93 -21.91 -23.41
C SER A 327 1.25 -23.19 -23.89
N GLY A 328 1.93 -24.02 -24.67
CA GLY A 328 1.44 -25.33 -25.12
C GLY A 328 1.70 -26.50 -24.17
N VAL A 329 2.40 -26.30 -23.04
CA VAL A 329 2.84 -27.38 -22.14
C VAL A 329 2.53 -27.13 -20.66
N LEU A 330 1.64 -26.18 -20.33
CA LEU A 330 1.35 -25.77 -18.96
C LEU A 330 1.00 -26.93 -18.01
N GLU A 331 0.20 -27.90 -18.49
CA GLU A 331 -0.26 -29.05 -17.71
C GLU A 331 0.87 -30.02 -17.30
N THR A 332 2.01 -30.00 -17.99
CA THR A 332 3.14 -30.88 -17.67
C THR A 332 4.20 -30.19 -16.78
N LEU A 333 4.11 -28.88 -16.60
CA LEU A 333 5.07 -28.10 -15.81
C LEU A 333 5.11 -28.46 -14.33
N PRO A 334 4.01 -28.86 -13.65
CA PRO A 334 4.07 -29.30 -12.25
C PRO A 334 5.06 -30.44 -12.02
N ALA A 335 5.20 -31.36 -12.98
CA ALA A 335 6.14 -32.48 -12.88
C ALA A 335 7.63 -32.07 -12.99
N LEU A 336 7.91 -30.81 -13.34
CA LEU A 336 9.27 -30.27 -13.39
C LEU A 336 9.77 -29.75 -12.05
N LEU A 337 8.90 -29.69 -11.03
CA LEU A 337 9.24 -29.32 -9.65
C LEU A 337 8.96 -30.52 -8.74
N THR A 338 10.03 -31.18 -8.28
CA THR A 338 9.90 -32.34 -7.38
C THR A 338 10.10 -31.91 -5.92
N PHE A 339 9.08 -32.07 -5.09
CA PHE A 339 9.16 -31.76 -3.65
C PHE A 339 9.70 -32.96 -2.87
N VAL A 340 10.87 -32.79 -2.27
CA VAL A 340 11.59 -33.84 -1.54
C VAL A 340 11.24 -33.76 -0.05
N ASP A 341 10.91 -34.90 0.55
CA ASP A 341 10.53 -35.00 1.97
C ASP A 341 11.73 -34.74 2.91
N GLU A 342 11.45 -34.25 4.11
CA GLU A 342 12.40 -34.26 5.22
C GLU A 342 12.74 -35.70 5.62
N VAL A 343 14.02 -35.97 5.90
CA VAL A 343 14.54 -37.29 6.30
C VAL A 343 14.53 -37.48 7.80
#